data_AF-A0A351HI80-F1
#
_entry.id   AF-A0A351HI80-F1
#
_cell.length_a   1.000
_cell.length_b   1.000
_cell.length_c   1.000
_cell.angle_alpha   90.00
_cell.angle_beta   90.00
_cell.angle_gamma   90.00
#
_symmetry.space_group_name_H-M   'P 1'
#
loop_
_entity.id
_entity.type
_entity.pdbx_description
1 polymer ?
#
loop_
_entity_poly.entity_id
_entity_poly.type
_entity_poly.pdbx_seq_one_letter_code
_entity_poly.pdbx_strand_id
1 'polypeptide(L)'
;MILNHIQENRNKGKKTFAVLIDPDKQSESSLIDLVKKLNQKPGPDLILVGGSIVLNGIDQTVALIKKNTALPVILFPGNALQFSTKADGILF
;
A
#
# COMPACT_ATOMS: atom_id res chain seq x y z
N MET A 1 -3.14 -15.09 -2.66
CA MET A 1 -3.37 -14.20 -1.50
C MET A 1 -2.01 -13.69 -1.00
N ILE A 2 -1.93 -12.45 -0.50
CA ILE A 2 -0.66 -11.83 -0.07
C ILE A 2 0.04 -12.64 1.03
N LEU A 3 -0.70 -13.22 1.97
CA LEU A 3 -0.14 -14.06 3.03
C LEU A 3 0.70 -15.23 2.48
N ASN A 4 0.14 -15.99 1.53
CA ASN A 4 0.85 -17.11 0.91
C ASN A 4 2.11 -16.63 0.19
N HIS A 5 2.05 -15.49 -0.51
CA HIS A 5 3.21 -14.92 -1.19
C HIS A 5 4.35 -14.57 -0.22
N ILE A 6 4.02 -13.98 0.94
CA ILE A 6 5.01 -13.65 1.98
C ILE A 6 5.61 -14.94 2.58
N GLN A 7 4.77 -15.94 2.88
CA GLN A 7 5.23 -17.23 3.41
C GLN A 7 6.15 -17.97 2.43
N GLU A 8 5.80 -17.99 1.14
CA GLU A 8 6.64 -18.59 0.10
C GLU A 8 7.99 -17.88 -0.04
N ASN A 9 8.00 -16.54 -0.06
CA ASN A 9 9.24 -15.77 -0.11
C ASN A 9 10.13 -16.07 1.11
N ARG A 10 9.53 -16.11 2.31
CA ARG A 10 10.23 -16.48 3.55
C ARG A 10 10.86 -17.86 3.45
N ASN A 11 10.11 -18.87 2.98
CA ASN A 11 10.59 -20.25 2.83
C ASN A 11 11.72 -20.36 1.79
N LYS A 12 11.71 -19.51 0.76
CA LYS A 12 12.75 -19.43 -0.27
C LYS A 12 13.95 -18.55 0.14
N GLY A 13 13.96 -17.97 1.35
CA GLY A 13 14.98 -17.01 1.78
C GLY A 13 14.96 -15.67 1.03
N LYS A 14 13.92 -15.42 0.23
CA LYS A 14 13.74 -14.19 -0.54
C LYS A 14 13.17 -13.09 0.36
N LYS A 15 13.83 -11.94 0.41
CA LYS A 15 13.34 -10.78 1.15
C LYS A 15 12.16 -10.14 0.40
N THR A 16 11.19 -9.64 1.16
CA THR A 16 10.06 -8.87 0.65
C THR A 16 10.26 -7.42 1.03
N PHE A 17 10.10 -6.51 0.07
CA PHE A 17 10.21 -5.08 0.26
C PHE A 17 8.84 -4.41 0.08
N ALA A 18 8.44 -3.63 1.08
CA ALA A 18 7.20 -2.87 1.08
C ALA A 18 7.48 -1.37 1.27
N VAL A 19 6.69 -0.52 0.61
CA VAL A 19 6.73 0.93 0.81
C VAL A 19 5.46 1.36 1.55
N LEU A 20 5.64 2.06 2.68
CA LEU A 20 4.55 2.66 3.44
C LEU A 20 4.28 4.08 2.93
N ILE A 21 3.04 4.32 2.51
CA ILE A 21 2.54 5.61 2.08
C ILE A 21 1.62 6.16 3.17
N ASP A 22 2.03 7.29 3.72
CA ASP A 22 1.23 8.10 4.63
C ASP A 22 0.29 9.00 3.81
N PRO A 23 -1.04 8.79 3.89
CA PRO A 23 -2.01 9.55 3.10
C PRO A 23 -2.06 11.04 3.44
N ASP A 24 -1.69 11.45 4.66
CA ASP A 24 -1.76 12.86 5.07
C ASP A 24 -0.60 13.70 4.52
N LYS A 25 0.46 13.05 4.02
CA LYS A 25 1.68 13.71 3.54
C LYS A 25 1.76 13.86 2.02
N GLN A 26 0.69 13.54 1.29
CA GLN A 26 0.72 13.47 -0.17
C GLN A 26 -0.42 14.29 -0.79
N SER A 27 -0.10 15.07 -1.83
CA SER A 27 -1.11 15.56 -2.75
C SER A 27 -1.45 14.47 -3.78
N GLU A 28 -2.57 14.61 -4.49
CA GLU A 28 -2.93 13.68 -5.58
C GLU A 28 -1.83 13.57 -6.64
N SER A 29 -1.24 14.69 -7.05
CA SER A 29 -0.13 14.70 -8.03
C SER A 29 1.13 14.02 -7.51
N SER A 30 1.54 14.32 -6.26
CA SER A 30 2.74 13.70 -5.68
C SER A 30 2.57 12.21 -5.47
N LEU A 31 1.35 11.77 -5.12
CA LEU A 31 1.03 10.35 -4.98
C LEU A 31 1.12 9.61 -6.30
N ILE A 32 0.54 10.16 -7.38
CA ILE A 32 0.62 9.55 -8.71
C ILE A 32 2.09 9.42 -9.15
N ASP A 33 2.90 10.46 -8.97
CA ASP A 33 4.31 10.43 -9.35
C ASP A 33 5.12 9.45 -8.49
N LEU A 34 4.82 9.34 -7.20
CA LEU A 34 5.40 8.32 -6.33
C LEU A 34 5.04 6.93 -6.83
N VAL A 35 3.76 6.65 -7.09
CA VAL A 35 3.30 5.33 -7.56
C VAL A 35 3.95 4.96 -8.90
N LYS A 36 4.10 5.91 -9.83
CA LYS A 36 4.84 5.70 -11.09
C LYS A 36 6.28 5.28 -10.84
N LYS A 37 6.98 5.88 -9.86
CA LYS A 37 8.34 5.48 -9.48
C LYS A 37 8.36 4.08 -8.87
N LEU A 38 7.39 3.73 -8.02
CA LEU A 38 7.29 2.40 -7.41
C LEU A 38 7.03 1.29 -8.44
N ASN A 39 6.40 1.62 -9.58
CA ASN A 39 6.20 0.65 -10.66
C ASN A 39 7.49 0.30 -11.44
N GLN A 40 8.54 1.10 -11.31
CA GLN A 40 9.82 0.84 -11.99
C GLN A 40 10.55 -0.35 -11.37
N LYS A 41 11.41 -1.03 -12.15
CA LYS A 41 12.18 -2.18 -11.67
C LYS A 41 13.67 -1.84 -11.48
N PRO A 42 14.30 -2.30 -10.39
CA PRO A 42 13.70 -3.02 -9.27
C PRO A 42 12.81 -2.09 -8.41
N GLY A 43 11.66 -2.60 -7.97
CA GLY A 43 10.65 -1.88 -7.18
C GLY A 43 10.08 -2.77 -6.07
N PRO A 44 9.22 -2.24 -5.18
CA PRO A 44 8.65 -3.00 -4.08
C PRO A 44 7.76 -4.16 -4.55
N ASP A 45 7.57 -5.11 -3.65
CA ASP A 45 6.64 -6.23 -3.82
C ASP A 45 5.20 -5.83 -3.46
N LEU A 46 5.02 -4.86 -2.55
CA LEU A 46 3.72 -4.35 -2.13
C LEU A 46 3.78 -2.92 -1.58
N ILE A 47 2.61 -2.27 -1.53
CA ILE A 47 2.41 -0.94 -0.98
C ILE A 47 1.58 -1.06 0.30
N LEU A 48 2.02 -0.41 1.37
CA LEU A 48 1.27 -0.22 2.60
C LEU A 48 0.66 1.19 2.59
N VAL A 49 -0.58 1.34 3.04
CA VAL A 49 -1.25 2.64 3.15
C VAL A 49 -1.72 2.86 4.57
N GLY A 50 -1.25 3.93 5.21
CA GLY A 50 -1.60 4.29 6.58
C GLY A 50 -0.42 4.90 7.33
N GLY A 51 -0.39 4.75 8.66
CA GLY A 51 0.68 5.28 9.51
C GLY A 51 0.46 6.67 10.09
N SER A 52 -0.71 7.28 9.89
CA SER A 52 -1.12 8.55 10.51
C SER A 52 -2.54 8.45 11.10
N ILE A 53 -3.00 9.48 11.82
CA ILE A 53 -4.41 9.59 12.27
C ILE A 53 -5.18 10.30 11.17
N VAL A 54 -5.63 9.53 10.18
CA VAL A 54 -6.44 10.07 9.08
C VAL A 54 -7.85 10.36 9.57
N LEU A 55 -8.29 11.61 9.44
CA LEU A 55 -9.65 12.05 9.82
C LEU A 55 -10.66 11.95 8.67
N ASN A 56 -10.20 12.03 7.41
CA ASN A 56 -11.07 12.12 6.22
C ASN A 56 -11.22 10.82 5.42
N GLY A 57 -10.83 9.68 6.02
CA GLY A 57 -10.84 8.37 5.36
C GLY A 57 -9.74 8.20 4.31
N ILE A 58 -9.36 6.96 4.02
CA ILE A 58 -8.23 6.63 3.12
C ILE A 58 -8.68 6.15 1.73
N ASP A 59 -9.98 6.14 1.50
CA ASP A 59 -10.64 5.43 0.42
C ASP A 59 -10.28 6.00 -0.97
N GLN A 60 -10.12 7.32 -1.05
CA GLN A 60 -9.67 8.03 -2.25
C GLN A 60 -8.19 7.74 -2.53
N THR A 61 -7.34 7.77 -1.50
CA THR A 61 -5.90 7.47 -1.62
C THR A 61 -5.70 6.05 -2.14
N VAL A 62 -6.38 5.07 -1.55
CA VAL A 62 -6.30 3.66 -1.98
C VAL A 62 -6.79 3.51 -3.42
N ALA A 63 -7.93 4.12 -3.78
CA ALA A 63 -8.45 4.08 -5.14
C ALA A 63 -7.47 4.68 -6.16
N LEU A 64 -6.85 5.81 -5.81
CA LEU A 64 -5.90 6.50 -6.68
C LEU A 64 -4.63 5.67 -6.88
N ILE A 65 -4.08 5.06 -5.82
CA ILE A 65 -2.94 4.14 -5.93
C ILE A 65 -3.30 2.96 -6.82
N LYS A 66 -4.41 2.27 -6.54
CA LYS A 66 -4.88 1.09 -7.29
C LYS A 66 -5.13 1.39 -8.77
N LYS A 67 -5.57 2.60 -9.12
CA LYS A 67 -5.73 3.03 -10.53
C LYS A 67 -4.40 3.15 -11.27
N ASN A 68 -3.30 3.36 -10.56
CA ASN A 68 -1.98 3.66 -11.13
C ASN A 68 -0.95 2.53 -10.90
N THR A 69 -1.31 1.42 -10.28
CA THR A 69 -0.39 0.29 -10.05
C THR A 69 -1.09 -1.07 -10.02
N ALA A 70 -0.35 -2.11 -10.40
CA ALA A 70 -0.74 -3.50 -10.21
C ALA A 70 -0.16 -4.11 -8.91
N LEU A 71 0.64 -3.34 -8.16
CA LEU A 71 1.19 -3.78 -6.87
C LEU A 71 0.05 -3.98 -5.86
N PRO A 72 0.12 -5.02 -5.01
CA PRO A 72 -0.82 -5.19 -3.90
C PRO A 72 -0.81 -3.97 -2.97
N VAL A 73 -1.99 -3.46 -2.64
CA VAL A 73 -2.17 -2.34 -1.71
C VAL A 73 -2.80 -2.85 -0.42
N ILE A 74 -2.04 -2.80 0.67
CA ILE A 74 -2.42 -3.34 1.97
C ILE A 74 -2.59 -2.20 2.96
N LEU A 75 -3.68 -2.21 3.72
CA LEU A 75 -3.91 -1.22 4.76
C LEU A 75 -3.00 -1.46 5.95
N PHE A 76 -2.43 -0.38 6.47
CA PHE A 76 -1.71 -0.34 7.75
C PHE A 76 -2.43 0.61 8.70
N PRO A 77 -3.59 0.20 9.24
CA PRO A 77 -4.50 1.10 9.93
C PRO A 77 -4.00 1.49 11.32
N GLY A 78 -4.07 2.78 11.64
CA GLY A 78 -3.94 3.30 13.01
C GLY A 78 -5.27 3.39 13.76
N ASN A 79 -6.41 3.36 13.05
CA ASN A 79 -7.77 3.34 13.62
C ASN A 79 -8.78 2.77 12.62
N ALA A 80 -10.02 2.52 13.06
CA ALA A 80 -11.08 1.92 12.24
C ALA A 80 -11.58 2.80 11.07
N LEU A 81 -11.37 4.14 11.11
CA LEU A 81 -11.72 5.03 9.99
C LEU A 81 -10.81 4.82 8.77
N GLN A 82 -9.73 4.06 8.94
CA GLN A 82 -8.80 3.71 7.88
C GLN A 82 -9.16 2.37 7.22
N PHE A 83 -10.35 1.83 7.45
CA PHE A 83 -10.81 0.65 6.73
C PHE A 83 -11.35 1.05 5.36
N SER A 84 -10.94 0.30 4.34
CA SER A 84 -11.35 0.50 2.96
C SER A 84 -11.60 -0.85 2.31
N THR A 85 -12.74 -0.99 1.64
CA THR A 85 -13.07 -2.18 0.85
C THR A 85 -12.32 -2.25 -0.47
N LYS A 86 -11.57 -1.20 -0.82
CA LYS A 86 -10.83 -1.08 -2.08
C LYS A 86 -9.40 -1.62 -2.00
N ALA A 87 -8.90 -1.86 -0.80
CA ALA A 87 -7.57 -2.42 -0.58
C ALA A 87 -7.58 -3.94 -0.79
N ASP A 88 -6.42 -4.51 -1.12
CA ASP A 88 -6.25 -5.94 -1.34
C ASP A 88 -6.14 -6.74 -0.03
N GLY A 89 -5.98 -6.03 1.09
CA GLY A 89 -5.92 -6.62 2.43
C GLY A 89 -5.64 -5.58 3.51
N ILE A 90 -5.59 -6.06 4.74
CA ILE A 90 -5.29 -5.30 5.95
C ILE A 90 -4.20 -6.04 6.73
N LEU A 91 -3.22 -5.29 7.24
CA LEU A 91 -2.18 -5.83 8.11
C LEU A 91 -2.62 -5.67 9.57
N PHE A 92 -2.93 -6.79 10.23
CA PHE A 92 -3.33 -6.89 11.63
C PHE A 92 -2.73 -8.16 12.26
#